data_AF-A0A9P5VRW4-F1
#
_entry.id   AF-A0A9P5VRW4-F1
#
_cell.length_a   1.000
_cell.length_b   1.000
_cell.length_c   1.000
_cell.angle_alpha   90.00
_cell.angle_beta   90.00
_cell.angle_gamma   90.00
#
_symmetry.space_group_name_H-M   'P 1'
#
loop_
_entity.id
_entity.type
_entity.pdbx_description
1 polymer ?
#
loop_
_entity_poly.entity_id
_entity_poly.type
_entity_poly.pdbx_seq_one_letter_code
_entity_poly.pdbx_strand_id
1 'polypeptide(L)'
;TKKPKEPSRRKLQSLQAVLKMLVESPKIQRTIRPDYVKKSGFAGNDFTDHECQVVAELANTLRPFIPKRRKRSDDKGFQDSLAHVALRAPIVMIANSVLRATGYSNFTRRISPQPSTASLHGLQLGAVGLYETLCGKGERQFDVQDSDGEKITNYLTVQSSAAMKQTLFASFFDVKKMNEICSKHGLVFRD
;
A
#
# COMPACT_ATOMS: atom_id res chain seq x y z
N THR A 1 -37.87 -23.14 1.77
CA THR A 1 -36.41 -23.01 1.55
C THR A 1 -35.74 -22.60 2.84
N LYS A 2 -34.84 -23.43 3.41
CA LYS A 2 -34.09 -23.08 4.63
C LYS A 2 -33.18 -21.88 4.32
N LYS A 3 -33.33 -20.77 5.05
CA LYS A 3 -32.38 -19.66 4.97
C LYS A 3 -30.98 -20.19 5.31
N PRO A 4 -29.94 -19.91 4.50
CA PRO A 4 -28.59 -20.31 4.84
C PRO A 4 -28.21 -19.69 6.19
N LYS A 5 -27.65 -20.52 7.09
CA LYS A 5 -27.17 -20.06 8.39
C LYS A 5 -26.07 -19.03 8.16
N GLU A 6 -26.25 -17.83 8.72
CA GLU A 6 -25.25 -16.78 8.57
C GLU A 6 -23.88 -17.26 9.10
N PRO A 7 -22.79 -16.97 8.38
CA PRO A 7 -21.46 -17.36 8.81
C PRO A 7 -21.11 -16.66 10.13
N SER A 8 -20.46 -17.39 11.04
CA SER A 8 -20.05 -16.80 12.32
C SER A 8 -19.04 -15.67 12.09
N ARG A 9 -19.06 -14.65 12.96
CA ARG A 9 -18.08 -13.55 12.92
C ARG A 9 -16.63 -14.05 12.90
N ARG A 10 -16.34 -15.12 13.66
CA ARG A 10 -15.01 -15.75 13.69
C ARG A 10 -14.62 -16.33 12.33
N LYS A 11 -15.57 -16.95 11.62
CA LYS A 11 -15.34 -17.51 10.29
C LYS A 11 -15.04 -16.41 9.27
N LEU A 12 -15.83 -15.33 9.27
CA LEU A 12 -15.61 -14.17 8.41
C LEU A 12 -14.25 -13.50 8.67
N GLN A 13 -13.87 -13.31 9.94
CA GLN A 13 -12.55 -12.79 10.30
C GLN A 13 -11.42 -13.69 9.80
N SER A 14 -11.61 -15.01 9.85
CA SER A 14 -10.62 -15.97 9.36
C SER A 14 -10.48 -15.92 7.83
N LEU A 15 -11.59 -15.88 7.08
CA LEU A 15 -11.57 -15.69 5.63
C LEU A 15 -10.90 -14.36 5.24
N GLN A 16 -11.22 -13.28 5.96
CA GLN A 16 -10.59 -11.97 5.75
C GLN A 16 -9.09 -12.01 6.00
N ALA A 17 -8.63 -12.70 7.05
CA ALA A 17 -7.22 -12.85 7.36
C ALA A 17 -6.47 -13.62 6.25
N VAL A 18 -7.07 -14.71 5.75
CA VAL A 18 -6.52 -15.48 4.63
C VAL A 18 -6.45 -14.62 3.37
N LEU A 19 -7.54 -13.94 3.00
CA LEU A 19 -7.55 -13.03 1.85
C LEU A 19 -6.46 -11.97 1.96
N LYS A 20 -6.33 -11.32 3.13
CA LYS A 20 -5.29 -10.30 3.38
C LYS A 20 -3.89 -10.87 3.19
N MET A 21 -3.60 -12.05 3.73
CA MET A 21 -2.32 -12.73 3.56
C MET A 21 -2.01 -12.99 2.09
N LEU A 22 -3.00 -13.47 1.33
CA LEU A 22 -2.86 -13.81 -0.09
C LEU A 22 -2.59 -12.59 -0.97
N VAL A 23 -3.36 -11.52 -0.79
CA VAL A 23 -3.23 -10.30 -1.62
C VAL A 23 -1.96 -9.51 -1.31
N GLU A 24 -1.48 -9.55 -0.06
CA GLU A 24 -0.27 -8.85 0.37
C GLU A 24 1.01 -9.69 0.18
N SER A 25 0.91 -11.00 -0.11
CA SER A 25 2.09 -11.88 -0.21
C SER A 25 2.98 -11.57 -1.42
N PRO A 26 4.29 -11.28 -1.22
CA PRO A 26 5.24 -11.08 -2.30
C PRO A 26 5.70 -12.40 -2.95
N LYS A 27 5.50 -13.55 -2.28
CA LYS A 27 6.01 -14.86 -2.72
C LYS A 27 5.12 -15.54 -3.75
N ILE A 28 3.84 -15.19 -3.81
CA ILE A 28 2.91 -15.78 -4.76
C ILE A 28 3.15 -15.10 -6.11
N GLN A 29 3.42 -15.83 -7.18
CA GLN A 29 3.50 -15.23 -8.53
C GLN A 29 2.44 -15.81 -9.47
N ARG A 30 1.95 -17.00 -9.14
CA ARG A 30 0.92 -17.72 -9.87
C ARG A 30 -0.49 -17.37 -9.40
N THR A 31 -1.47 -17.71 -10.24
CA THR A 31 -2.90 -17.70 -9.90
C THR A 31 -3.16 -18.52 -8.64
N ILE A 32 -3.89 -17.92 -7.70
CA ILE A 32 -4.30 -18.55 -6.46
C ILE A 32 -5.44 -19.51 -6.77
N ARG A 33 -5.31 -20.77 -6.34
CA ARG A 33 -6.33 -21.82 -6.48
C ARG A 33 -7.10 -22.01 -5.16
N PRO A 34 -8.37 -22.48 -5.21
CA PRO A 34 -9.18 -22.74 -4.01
C PRO A 34 -8.49 -23.67 -3.00
N ASP A 35 -7.79 -24.70 -3.49
CA ASP A 35 -7.08 -25.67 -2.63
C ASP A 35 -6.00 -24.99 -1.78
N TYR A 36 -5.37 -23.94 -2.32
CA TYR A 36 -4.38 -23.16 -1.60
C TYR A 36 -5.03 -22.32 -0.50
N VAL A 37 -6.23 -21.79 -0.73
CA VAL A 37 -7.03 -21.08 0.29
C VAL A 37 -7.39 -22.03 1.42
N LYS A 38 -7.86 -23.24 1.09
CA LYS A 38 -8.23 -24.26 2.08
C LYS A 38 -7.05 -24.66 2.95
N LYS A 39 -5.86 -24.83 2.36
CA LYS A 39 -4.60 -25.11 3.08
C LYS A 39 -4.07 -23.93 3.90
N SER A 40 -4.43 -22.70 3.52
CA SER A 40 -4.01 -21.48 4.21
C SER A 40 -4.89 -21.12 5.41
N GLY A 41 -6.01 -21.83 5.60
CA GLY A 41 -6.85 -21.69 6.79
C GLY A 41 -6.12 -22.16 8.05
N PHE A 42 -6.37 -21.49 9.17
CA PHE A 42 -5.93 -21.96 10.48
C PHE A 42 -6.63 -23.28 10.85
N ALA A 43 -5.93 -24.16 11.58
CA ALA A 43 -6.49 -25.41 12.09
C ALA A 43 -7.82 -25.14 12.83
N GLY A 44 -8.91 -25.75 12.38
CA GLY A 44 -10.25 -25.63 12.97
C GLY A 44 -11.26 -24.74 12.23
N ASN A 45 -10.93 -24.19 11.07
CA ASN A 45 -11.91 -23.52 10.21
C ASN A 45 -12.32 -24.40 9.00
N ASP A 46 -13.56 -24.90 9.01
CA ASP A 46 -14.15 -25.57 7.84
C ASP A 46 -14.67 -24.53 6.85
N PHE A 47 -13.78 -24.10 5.94
CA PHE A 47 -14.19 -23.34 4.76
C PHE A 47 -14.85 -24.27 3.75
N THR A 48 -16.02 -23.87 3.27
CA THR A 48 -16.70 -24.53 2.16
C THR A 48 -15.93 -24.31 0.87
N ASP A 49 -16.15 -25.18 -0.12
CA ASP A 49 -15.46 -25.05 -1.41
C ASP A 49 -15.88 -23.76 -2.14
N HIS A 50 -17.14 -23.33 -1.96
CA HIS A 50 -17.61 -22.03 -2.48
C HIS A 50 -16.89 -20.83 -1.84
N GLU A 51 -16.71 -20.83 -0.51
CA GLU A 51 -15.93 -19.76 0.15
C GLU A 51 -14.48 -19.73 -0.32
N CYS A 52 -13.87 -20.91 -0.53
CA CYS A 52 -12.51 -21.00 -1.04
C CYS A 52 -12.41 -20.47 -2.48
N GLN A 53 -13.40 -20.77 -3.32
CA GLN A 53 -13.49 -20.26 -4.70
C GLN A 53 -13.58 -18.74 -4.72
N VAL A 54 -14.51 -18.17 -3.94
CA VAL A 54 -14.71 -16.71 -3.88
C VAL A 54 -13.46 -16.00 -3.36
N VAL A 55 -12.81 -16.53 -2.32
CA VAL A 55 -11.55 -15.94 -1.80
C VAL A 55 -10.44 -16.00 -2.84
N ALA A 56 -10.32 -17.10 -3.60
CA ALA A 56 -9.32 -17.22 -4.66
C ALA A 56 -9.57 -16.19 -5.78
N GLU A 57 -10.82 -16.03 -6.21
CA GLU A 57 -11.23 -15.03 -7.21
C GLU A 57 -10.93 -13.61 -6.72
N LEU A 58 -11.41 -13.24 -5.52
CA LEU A 58 -11.13 -11.94 -4.93
C LEU A 58 -9.63 -11.67 -4.81
N ALA A 59 -8.86 -12.68 -4.39
CA ALA A 59 -7.42 -12.53 -4.27
C ALA A 59 -6.79 -12.27 -5.64
N ASN A 60 -7.12 -13.07 -6.66
CA ASN A 60 -6.57 -12.89 -8.02
C ASN A 60 -6.95 -11.52 -8.61
N THR A 61 -8.18 -11.05 -8.40
CA THR A 61 -8.67 -9.76 -8.90
C THR A 61 -8.05 -8.56 -8.19
N LEU A 62 -7.94 -8.61 -6.86
CA LEU A 62 -7.49 -7.45 -6.07
C LEU A 62 -5.97 -7.32 -6.01
N ARG A 63 -5.26 -8.44 -6.17
CA ARG A 63 -3.80 -8.50 -5.98
C ARG A 63 -3.01 -7.53 -6.85
N PRO A 64 -3.33 -7.24 -8.13
CA PRO A 64 -2.63 -6.22 -8.92
C PRO A 64 -2.71 -4.81 -8.30
N PHE A 65 -3.76 -4.51 -7.53
CA PHE A 65 -4.02 -3.19 -6.95
C PHE A 65 -3.53 -3.04 -5.52
N ILE A 66 -3.05 -4.12 -4.91
CA ILE A 66 -2.65 -4.15 -3.49
C ILE A 66 -1.13 -4.16 -3.37
N PRO A 67 -0.53 -3.18 -2.67
CA PRO A 67 0.89 -3.19 -2.35
C PRO A 67 1.30 -4.45 -1.59
N LYS A 68 2.43 -5.04 -1.98
CA LYS A 68 2.94 -6.27 -1.37
C LYS A 68 3.69 -5.96 -0.07
N ARG A 69 3.67 -6.91 0.87
CA ARG A 69 4.56 -6.91 2.05
C ARG A 69 6.01 -7.03 1.60
N ARG A 70 6.91 -6.46 2.40
CA ARG A 70 8.34 -6.50 2.14
C ARG A 70 9.02 -7.43 3.13
N LYS A 71 10.06 -8.13 2.66
CA LYS A 71 10.93 -8.90 3.54
C LYS A 71 11.67 -7.91 4.44
N ARG A 72 11.71 -8.15 5.75
CA ARG A 72 12.59 -7.38 6.61
C ARG A 72 14.05 -7.73 6.32
N SER A 73 14.95 -6.79 6.56
CA SER A 73 16.39 -6.99 6.53
C SER A 73 16.91 -7.87 7.67
N ASP A 74 16.15 -8.02 8.76
CA ASP A 74 16.58 -8.72 9.99
C ASP A 74 16.16 -10.20 10.07
N ASP A 75 15.78 -10.83 8.95
CA ASP A 75 15.27 -12.20 8.84
C ASP A 75 14.07 -12.56 9.77
N LYS A 76 13.50 -11.59 10.52
CA LYS A 76 12.32 -11.76 11.38
C LYS A 76 11.00 -11.75 10.60
N GLY A 77 11.02 -12.24 9.36
CA GLY A 77 9.84 -12.39 8.50
C GLY A 77 9.52 -11.17 7.63
N PHE A 78 8.23 -10.98 7.35
CA PHE A 78 7.74 -9.88 6.51
C PHE A 78 7.33 -8.69 7.38
N GLN A 79 7.75 -7.49 7.00
CA GLN A 79 7.17 -6.27 7.56
C GLN A 79 5.79 -6.08 6.94
N ASP A 80 4.83 -5.60 7.74
CA ASP A 80 3.60 -5.04 7.19
C ASP A 80 3.99 -4.07 6.08
N SER A 81 3.26 -4.12 4.96
CA SER A 81 3.56 -3.30 3.79
C SER A 81 3.52 -1.82 4.19
N LEU A 82 4.68 -1.26 4.55
CA LEU A 82 4.89 0.17 4.72
C LEU A 82 4.98 0.86 3.35
N ALA A 83 4.38 0.27 2.31
CA ALA A 83 4.12 0.99 1.09
C ALA A 83 3.35 2.26 1.45
N HIS A 84 3.87 3.38 0.94
CA HIS A 84 3.34 4.71 1.17
C HIS A 84 1.82 4.71 1.02
N VAL A 85 1.12 5.39 1.93
CA VAL A 85 -0.34 5.35 2.04
C VAL A 85 -1.05 5.67 0.72
N ALA A 86 -0.45 6.51 -0.12
CA ALA A 86 -0.96 6.84 -1.44
C ALA A 86 -1.14 5.62 -2.35
N LEU A 87 -0.27 4.59 -2.22
CA LEU A 87 -0.36 3.36 -3.00
C LEU A 87 -1.60 2.51 -2.64
N ARG A 88 -2.28 2.82 -1.52
CA ARG A 88 -3.53 2.17 -1.12
C ARG A 88 -4.79 2.87 -1.63
N ALA A 89 -4.67 4.05 -2.24
CA ALA A 89 -5.81 4.81 -2.74
C ALA A 89 -6.70 4.02 -3.73
N PRO A 90 -6.16 3.23 -4.69
CA PRO A 90 -6.98 2.43 -5.59
C PRO A 90 -7.89 1.43 -4.85
N ILE A 91 -7.41 0.84 -3.75
CA ILE A 91 -8.20 -0.10 -2.93
C ILE A 91 -9.40 0.62 -2.31
N VAL A 92 -9.17 1.83 -1.79
CA VAL A 92 -10.24 2.65 -1.22
C VAL A 92 -11.26 3.04 -2.29
N MET A 93 -10.82 3.35 -3.52
CA MET A 93 -11.71 3.60 -4.65
C MET A 93 -12.57 2.38 -4.97
N ILE A 94 -11.97 1.20 -5.11
CA ILE A 94 -12.68 -0.05 -5.39
C ILE A 94 -13.69 -0.34 -4.27
N ALA A 95 -13.27 -0.27 -3.01
CA ALA A 95 -14.14 -0.51 -1.86
C ALA A 95 -15.32 0.48 -1.83
N ASN A 96 -15.06 1.77 -2.08
CA ASN A 96 -16.12 2.76 -2.16
C ASN A 96 -17.11 2.48 -3.29
N SER A 97 -16.64 2.04 -4.46
CA SER A 97 -17.50 1.68 -5.59
C SER A 97 -18.41 0.50 -5.25
N VAL A 98 -17.87 -0.54 -4.61
CA VAL A 98 -18.66 -1.69 -4.14
C VAL A 98 -19.70 -1.25 -3.11
N LEU A 99 -19.30 -0.47 -2.12
CA LEU A 99 -20.22 0.03 -1.08
C LEU A 99 -21.36 0.86 -1.68
N ARG A 100 -21.08 1.69 -2.68
CA ARG A 100 -22.13 2.44 -3.39
C ARG A 100 -23.05 1.53 -4.19
N ALA A 101 -22.49 0.61 -4.97
CA ALA A 101 -23.26 -0.32 -5.79
C ALA A 101 -24.18 -1.24 -4.96
N THR A 102 -23.81 -1.51 -3.72
CA THR A 102 -24.54 -2.39 -2.79
C THR A 102 -25.46 -1.64 -1.81
N GLY A 103 -25.62 -0.32 -1.96
CA GLY A 103 -26.49 0.49 -1.09
C GLY A 103 -25.90 0.87 0.27
N TYR A 104 -24.63 0.57 0.51
CA TYR A 104 -23.87 0.87 1.72
C TYR A 104 -23.03 2.16 1.60
N SER A 105 -23.53 3.16 0.88
CA SER A 105 -22.83 4.43 0.61
C SER A 105 -22.36 5.17 1.88
N ASN A 106 -23.08 5.04 2.99
CA ASN A 106 -22.74 5.63 4.29
C ASN A 106 -21.40 5.11 4.87
N PHE A 107 -20.92 3.95 4.43
CA PHE A 107 -19.65 3.39 4.86
C PHE A 107 -18.46 3.79 3.97
N THR A 108 -18.71 4.58 2.92
CA THR A 108 -17.64 5.05 2.02
C THR A 108 -16.68 6.00 2.72
N ARG A 109 -15.41 5.99 2.32
CA ARG A 109 -14.36 6.85 2.88
C ARG A 109 -13.94 7.92 1.89
N ARG A 110 -13.74 9.16 2.37
CA ARG A 110 -13.07 10.21 1.59
C ARG A 110 -11.58 9.86 1.48
N ILE A 111 -11.04 9.87 0.26
CA ILE A 111 -9.65 9.49 -0.02
C ILE A 111 -8.71 10.65 0.29
N SER A 112 -9.18 11.88 0.08
CA SER A 112 -8.47 13.09 0.50
C SER A 112 -9.18 13.66 1.73
N PRO A 113 -8.46 13.96 2.82
CA PRO A 113 -9.01 14.74 3.91
C PRO A 113 -9.39 16.12 3.38
N GLN A 114 -10.55 16.63 3.80
CA GLN A 114 -10.91 18.01 3.46
C GLN A 114 -9.93 18.93 4.18
N PRO A 115 -9.21 19.81 3.47
CA PRO A 115 -8.31 20.75 4.13
C PRO A 115 -9.11 21.58 5.13
N SER A 116 -8.65 21.58 6.38
CA SER A 116 -9.24 22.37 7.47
C SER A 116 -8.17 23.34 7.94
N THR A 117 -8.58 24.57 8.26
CA THR A 117 -7.69 25.57 8.87
C THR A 117 -7.15 25.11 10.22
N ALA A 118 -7.86 24.20 10.91
CA ALA A 118 -7.44 23.61 12.18
C ALA A 118 -6.62 22.31 12.03
N SER A 119 -6.60 21.69 10.84
CA SER A 119 -5.82 20.46 10.61
C SER A 119 -5.26 20.36 9.19
N LEU A 120 -3.94 20.53 9.08
CA LEU A 120 -3.19 20.28 7.86
C LEU A 120 -3.00 18.77 7.69
N HIS A 121 -3.99 18.09 7.11
CA HIS A 121 -3.88 16.68 6.75
C HIS A 121 -3.16 16.51 5.40
N GLY A 122 -1.93 16.99 5.32
CA GLY A 122 -1.08 16.78 4.14
C GLY A 122 -0.74 15.30 3.96
N LEU A 123 -0.61 14.87 2.70
CA LEU A 123 0.00 13.58 2.39
C LEU A 123 1.47 13.66 2.84
N GLN A 124 1.88 12.82 3.81
CA GLN A 124 3.26 12.78 4.29
C GLN A 124 4.20 12.15 3.25
N LEU A 125 4.49 12.91 2.20
CA LEU A 125 5.32 12.47 1.09
C LEU A 125 6.79 12.79 1.37
N GLY A 126 7.39 12.01 2.29
CA GLY A 126 8.84 12.03 2.52
C GLY A 126 9.62 11.43 1.33
N ALA A 127 10.95 11.52 1.35
CA ALA A 127 11.81 10.96 0.30
C ALA A 127 11.49 9.47 0.01
N VAL A 128 11.37 8.63 1.03
CA VAL A 128 10.98 7.22 0.83
C VAL A 128 9.60 7.11 0.16
N GLY A 129 8.64 7.96 0.55
CA GLY A 129 7.32 8.00 -0.06
C GLY A 129 7.32 8.45 -1.53
N LEU A 130 8.18 9.42 -1.88
CA LEU A 130 8.42 9.84 -3.27
C LEU A 130 8.97 8.69 -4.09
N TYR A 131 10.02 8.04 -3.58
CA TYR A 131 10.64 6.90 -4.26
C TYR A 131 9.61 5.82 -4.54
N GLU A 132 8.84 5.41 -3.52
CA GLU A 132 7.85 4.36 -3.66
C GLU A 132 6.69 4.71 -4.60
N THR A 133 6.29 5.98 -4.62
CA THR A 133 5.12 6.42 -5.39
C THR A 133 5.50 6.66 -6.86
N LEU A 134 6.69 7.20 -7.12
CA LEU A 134 7.09 7.71 -8.42
C LEU A 134 8.16 6.85 -9.11
N CYS A 135 9.11 6.29 -8.36
CA CYS A 135 10.29 5.59 -8.91
C CYS A 135 10.21 4.06 -8.79
N GLY A 136 9.52 3.53 -7.77
CA GLY A 136 9.57 2.12 -7.38
C GLY A 136 8.72 1.15 -8.22
N LYS A 137 8.14 1.60 -9.34
CA LYS A 137 7.13 0.82 -10.11
C LYS A 137 7.65 0.21 -11.42
N GLY A 138 8.88 0.48 -11.84
CA GLY A 138 9.49 -0.15 -13.01
C GLY A 138 10.60 0.70 -13.64
N GLU A 139 11.19 0.22 -14.73
CA GLU A 139 12.15 1.00 -15.50
C GLU A 139 11.46 2.18 -16.22
N ARG A 140 12.19 3.30 -16.38
CA ARG A 140 11.73 4.51 -17.08
C ARG A 140 10.52 5.20 -16.44
N GLN A 141 10.35 5.04 -15.13
CA GLN A 141 9.33 5.75 -14.35
C GLN A 141 10.04 6.65 -13.35
N PHE A 142 10.34 7.88 -13.76
CA PHE A 142 11.06 8.87 -12.95
C PHE A 142 12.35 8.28 -12.34
N ASP A 143 13.21 7.75 -13.21
CA ASP A 143 14.49 7.15 -12.82
C ASP A 143 15.41 8.25 -12.30
N VAL A 144 15.51 8.33 -10.97
CA VAL A 144 16.42 9.26 -10.30
C VAL A 144 17.79 8.63 -10.17
N GLN A 145 18.82 9.38 -10.54
CA GLN A 145 20.22 9.01 -10.38
C GLN A 145 20.80 9.67 -9.13
N ASP A 146 21.77 9.02 -8.52
CA ASP A 146 22.60 9.61 -7.46
C ASP A 146 23.68 10.54 -8.03
N SER A 147 24.55 11.03 -7.16
CA SER A 147 25.66 11.91 -7.54
C SER A 147 26.69 11.27 -8.46
N ASP A 148 26.77 9.94 -8.47
CA ASP A 148 27.71 9.17 -9.28
C ASP A 148 27.08 8.77 -10.64
N GLY A 149 25.83 9.18 -10.89
CA GLY A 149 25.07 8.85 -12.09
C GLY A 149 24.39 7.49 -12.02
N GLU A 150 24.50 6.79 -10.89
CA GLU A 150 23.91 5.46 -10.70
C GLU A 150 22.43 5.58 -10.35
N LYS A 151 21.61 4.71 -10.94
CA LYS A 151 20.17 4.73 -10.70
C LYS A 151 19.87 4.31 -9.27
N ILE A 152 19.02 5.08 -8.59
CA ILE A 152 18.45 4.66 -7.31
C ILE A 152 17.46 3.52 -7.58
N THR A 153 17.85 2.30 -7.22
CA THR A 153 17.07 1.07 -7.49
C THR A 153 16.36 0.51 -6.27
N ASN A 154 16.63 1.03 -5.07
CA ASN A 154 16.06 0.51 -3.84
C ASN A 154 15.71 1.61 -2.83
N TYR A 155 14.53 1.48 -2.23
CA TYR A 155 14.06 2.38 -1.17
C TYR A 155 14.94 2.32 0.08
N LEU A 156 15.62 1.20 0.35
CA LEU A 156 16.51 1.06 1.52
C LEU A 156 17.66 2.08 1.46
N THR A 157 18.22 2.30 0.26
CA THR A 157 19.29 3.29 0.03
C THR A 157 18.80 4.71 0.36
N VAL A 158 17.56 5.04 -0.06
CA VAL A 158 16.91 6.31 0.28
C VAL A 158 16.62 6.41 1.78
N GLN A 159 16.26 5.30 2.43
CA GLN A 159 15.93 5.31 3.86
C GLN A 159 17.17 5.56 4.74
N SER A 160 18.31 4.97 4.39
CA SER A 160 19.53 4.98 5.21
C SER A 160 20.48 6.16 4.94
N SER A 161 20.38 6.84 3.78
CA SER A 161 21.29 7.94 3.41
C SER A 161 20.60 9.30 3.39
N ALA A 162 21.13 10.26 4.16
CA ALA A 162 20.64 11.64 4.15
C ALA A 162 20.86 12.31 2.78
N ALA A 163 22.02 12.08 2.17
CA ALA A 163 22.33 12.57 0.82
C ALA A 163 21.30 12.04 -0.20
N MET A 164 20.96 10.75 -0.14
CA MET A 164 19.95 10.18 -1.06
C MET A 164 18.55 10.76 -0.86
N LYS A 165 18.18 11.09 0.38
CA LYS A 165 16.92 11.78 0.65
C LYS A 165 16.91 13.16 -0.01
N GLN A 166 17.99 13.91 0.12
CA GLN A 166 18.13 15.23 -0.49
C GLN A 166 18.13 15.14 -2.02
N THR A 167 18.93 14.25 -2.63
CA THR A 167 18.95 14.03 -4.08
C THR A 167 17.57 13.72 -4.63
N LEU A 168 16.85 12.81 -3.98
CA LEU A 168 15.52 12.45 -4.42
C LEU A 168 14.52 13.61 -4.30
N PHE A 169 14.55 14.36 -3.19
CA PHE A 169 13.71 15.56 -3.06
C PHE A 169 14.06 16.62 -4.12
N ALA A 170 15.34 16.91 -4.34
CA ALA A 170 15.81 17.87 -5.33
C ALA A 170 15.49 17.46 -6.78
N SER A 171 15.28 16.16 -7.04
CA SER A 171 14.89 15.67 -8.36
C SER A 171 13.44 15.99 -8.72
N PHE A 172 12.56 16.19 -7.73
CA PHE A 172 11.14 16.49 -7.95
C PHE A 172 10.74 17.91 -7.57
N PHE A 173 11.51 18.56 -6.70
CA PHE A 173 11.20 19.88 -6.18
C PHE A 173 12.38 20.83 -6.37
N ASP A 174 12.07 22.07 -6.74
CA ASP A 174 13.05 23.16 -6.74
C ASP A 174 13.34 23.58 -5.29
N VAL A 175 14.24 22.82 -4.65
CA VAL A 175 14.63 23.02 -3.25
C VAL A 175 15.21 24.42 -3.05
N LYS A 176 15.91 24.96 -4.05
CA LYS A 176 16.47 26.33 -3.98
C LYS A 176 15.34 27.35 -3.89
N LYS A 177 14.36 27.30 -4.79
CA LYS A 177 13.20 28.19 -4.77
C LYS A 177 12.36 28.02 -3.50
N MET A 178 12.21 26.79 -2.99
CA MET A 178 11.57 26.54 -1.71
C MET A 178 12.30 27.25 -0.57
N ASN A 179 13.63 27.10 -0.50
CA ASN A 179 14.46 27.75 0.51
C ASN A 179 14.37 29.28 0.40
N GLU A 180 14.38 29.85 -0.81
CA GLU A 180 14.21 31.29 -1.03
C GLU A 180 12.86 31.80 -0.52
N ILE A 181 11.76 31.08 -0.81
CA ILE A 181 10.42 31.43 -0.33
C ILE A 181 10.36 31.34 1.20
N CYS A 182 10.84 30.24 1.77
CA CYS A 182 10.86 30.04 3.22
C CYS A 182 11.70 31.13 3.94
N SER A 183 12.86 31.49 3.38
CA SER A 183 13.72 32.54 3.92
C SER A 183 13.03 33.91 3.93
N LYS A 184 12.25 34.24 2.89
CA LYS A 184 11.43 35.46 2.86
C LYS A 184 10.38 35.53 3.98
N HIS A 185 10.00 34.37 4.52
CA HIS A 185 9.08 34.24 5.66
C HIS A 185 9.80 33.96 6.99
N GLY A 186 11.13 34.10 7.04
CA GLY A 186 11.93 33.90 8.26
C GLY A 186 12.15 32.43 8.64
N LEU A 187 11.87 31.48 7.74
CA LEU A 187 12.10 30.06 7.93
C LEU A 187 13.43 29.66 7.29
N VAL A 188 14.36 29.12 8.10
CA VAL A 188 15.66 28.62 7.65
C VAL A 188 15.72 27.12 7.91
N PHE A 189 15.97 26.33 6.86
CA PHE A 189 16.16 24.89 7.00
C PHE A 189 17.59 24.61 7.49
N ARG A 190 17.75 23.64 8.40
CA ARG A 190 19.08 23.14 8.80
C ARG A 190 19.66 22.29 7.66
N ASP A 191 20.90 22.56 7.31
CA ASP A 191 21.73 21.75 6.40
C ASP A 191 22.03 20.36 6.99
#